data_AF-A0A6A6RZP1-F1
#
_entry.id   AF-A0A6A6RZP1-F1
#
_cell.length_a   1.000
_cell.length_b   1.000
_cell.length_c   1.000
_cell.angle_alpha   90.00
_cell.angle_beta   90.00
_cell.angle_gamma   90.00
#
_symmetry.space_group_name_H-M   'P 1'
#
loop_
_entity.id
_entity.type
_entity.pdbx_description
1 polymer ?
#
loop_
_entity_poly.entity_id
_entity_poly.type
_entity_poly.pdbx_seq_one_letter_code
_entity_poly.pdbx_strand_id
1 'polypeptide(L)'
;MACRLCFQSGLHQQSSWRNHTPFEIHMRQRVFWTAYFFDRRISLSCGRPYCIRESDIDMEQPTYLCDRDVHPDHPLPEPDIYRSSVVYLISMICWGRLAADVWDGHFAATILKRGAEGENALILDARIRQWIEEVLPTVPLLPPDASDLSPDLRQLRQHTLVHTRLSQLRLLLFRQVMLSLRYDAERARVCSELALDVIERVRQHTAEPNHPSSFRFPMTSSLASALLVFSLLLVRDLSTIDLQDYWNVYFEGFQKTRKMLHHLSQHFPLAGRILDDFKDVVPVVLAVAKQFRPGEPFPQHVVPANVRDLFPYAELDFAQQPVNGGDVEMGESAGGGGLGMEFELGRKRGRYGVPWI
;
A
#
# COMPACT_ATOMS: atom_id res chain seq x y z
N MET A 1 -5.62 20.29 -2.53
CA MET A 1 -5.36 21.63 -1.93
C MET A 1 -3.96 21.72 -1.32
N ALA A 2 -3.52 20.75 -0.51
CA ALA A 2 -2.19 20.74 0.11
C ALA A 2 -1.02 20.94 -0.87
N CYS A 3 -1.00 20.26 -2.02
CA CYS A 3 0.07 20.40 -3.02
C CYS A 3 0.17 21.84 -3.56
N ARG A 4 -0.97 22.47 -3.88
CA ARG A 4 -1.01 23.87 -4.32
C ARG A 4 -0.52 24.84 -3.24
N LEU A 5 -0.89 24.59 -1.98
CA LEU A 5 -0.40 25.38 -0.85
C LEU A 5 1.12 25.27 -0.68
N CYS A 6 1.71 24.09 -0.92
CA CYS A 6 3.17 23.91 -0.90
C CYS A 6 3.86 24.81 -1.95
N PHE A 7 3.30 24.88 -3.17
CA PHE A 7 3.81 25.79 -4.20
C PHE A 7 3.62 27.26 -3.84
N GLN A 8 2.42 27.65 -3.42
CA GLN A 8 2.09 29.03 -3.04
C GLN A 8 2.92 29.56 -1.87
N SER A 9 3.32 28.69 -0.95
CA SER A 9 4.15 29.04 0.21
C SER A 9 5.66 28.90 -0.03
N GLY A 10 6.08 28.56 -1.26
CA GLY A 10 7.49 28.40 -1.60
C GLY A 10 8.16 27.17 -0.97
N LEU A 11 7.39 26.19 -0.48
CA LEU A 11 7.93 25.00 0.18
C LEU A 11 8.70 24.04 -0.75
N HIS A 12 8.66 24.27 -2.05
CA HIS A 12 9.32 23.48 -3.09
C HIS A 12 10.67 24.09 -3.54
N GLN A 13 11.05 25.26 -3.01
CA GLN A 13 12.24 26.03 -3.40
C GLN A 13 13.06 26.42 -2.17
N GLN A 14 13.87 25.48 -1.67
CA GLN A 14 14.71 25.67 -0.50
C GLN A 14 15.67 26.87 -0.64
N SER A 15 16.16 27.14 -1.86
CA SER A 15 17.02 28.30 -2.17
C SER A 15 16.41 29.66 -1.83
N SER A 16 15.08 29.74 -1.67
CA SER A 16 14.34 30.96 -1.29
C SER A 16 14.28 31.20 0.23
N TRP A 17 14.67 30.22 1.06
CA TRP A 17 14.47 30.24 2.53
C TRP A 17 15.59 30.95 3.31
N ARG A 18 16.01 32.13 2.83
CA ARG A 18 17.20 32.83 3.35
C ARG A 18 17.06 33.33 4.79
N ASN A 19 15.83 33.52 5.27
CA ASN A 19 15.53 34.16 6.55
C ASN A 19 14.91 33.17 7.56
N HIS A 20 15.10 31.87 7.35
CA HIS A 20 14.57 30.82 8.22
C HIS A 20 15.63 30.29 9.16
N THR A 21 15.23 29.99 10.40
CA THR A 21 16.10 29.30 11.36
C THR A 21 16.37 27.86 10.93
N PRO A 22 17.43 27.20 11.42
CA PRO A 22 17.68 25.79 11.14
C PRO A 22 16.49 24.88 11.49
N PHE A 23 15.80 25.16 12.60
CA PHE A 23 14.56 24.48 12.99
C PHE A 23 13.46 24.66 11.94
N GLU A 24 13.21 25.89 11.50
CA GLU A 24 12.17 26.18 10.50
C GLU A 24 12.47 25.50 9.16
N ILE A 25 13.74 25.52 8.71
CA ILE A 25 14.17 24.84 7.49
C ILE A 25 13.89 23.34 7.61
N HIS A 26 14.30 22.70 8.70
CA HIS A 26 14.07 21.27 8.93
C HIS A 26 12.58 20.92 8.93
N MET A 27 11.75 21.72 9.61
CA MET A 27 10.30 21.49 9.65
C MET A 27 9.65 21.70 8.27
N ARG A 28 10.08 22.70 7.50
CA ARG A 28 9.60 22.93 6.13
C ARG A 28 9.94 21.78 5.19
N GLN A 29 11.15 21.24 5.26
CA GLN A 29 11.54 20.04 4.52
C GLN A 29 10.61 18.87 4.83
N ARG A 30 10.35 18.61 6.12
CA ARG A 30 9.46 17.52 6.54
C ARG A 30 8.04 17.68 6.03
N VAL A 31 7.48 18.90 6.10
CA VAL A 31 6.13 19.18 5.60
C VAL A 31 6.06 18.95 4.09
N PHE A 32 7.01 19.50 3.33
CA PHE A 32 7.05 19.35 1.88
C PHE A 32 7.15 17.88 1.46
N TRP A 33 8.12 17.14 1.99
CA TRP A 33 8.33 15.73 1.61
C TRP A 33 7.21 14.81 2.08
N THR A 34 6.54 15.13 3.20
CA THR A 34 5.33 14.43 3.62
C THR A 34 4.20 14.66 2.62
N ALA A 35 3.98 15.91 2.20
CA ALA A 35 2.99 16.23 1.17
C ALA A 35 3.31 15.57 -0.17
N TYR A 36 4.59 15.55 -0.59
CA TYR A 36 5.06 14.84 -1.79
C TYR A 36 4.71 13.35 -1.78
N PHE A 37 4.98 12.67 -0.67
CA PHE A 37 4.63 11.25 -0.51
C PHE A 37 3.12 11.02 -0.57
N PHE A 38 2.33 11.80 0.19
CA PHE A 38 0.88 11.62 0.23
C PHE A 38 0.20 11.98 -1.09
N ASP A 39 0.69 12.99 -1.83
CA ASP A 39 0.22 13.32 -3.17
C ASP A 39 0.25 12.08 -4.07
N ARG A 40 1.41 11.43 -4.19
CA ARG A 40 1.58 10.23 -5.02
C ARG A 40 0.77 9.05 -4.51
N ARG A 41 0.80 8.78 -3.21
CA ARG A 41 0.07 7.65 -2.63
C ARG A 41 -1.43 7.76 -2.83
N ILE A 42 -2.00 8.93 -2.57
CA ILE A 42 -3.43 9.17 -2.74
C ILE A 42 -3.79 9.17 -4.21
N SER A 43 -3.04 9.89 -5.06
CA SER A 43 -3.25 9.92 -6.50
C SER A 43 -3.24 8.52 -7.11
N LEU A 44 -2.23 7.70 -6.80
CA LEU A 44 -2.15 6.33 -7.28
C LEU A 44 -3.31 5.46 -6.77
N SER A 45 -3.66 5.59 -5.48
CA SER A 45 -4.80 4.87 -4.90
C SER A 45 -6.12 5.25 -5.57
N CYS A 46 -6.24 6.49 -6.03
CA CYS A 46 -7.44 7.03 -6.67
C CYS A 46 -7.47 6.89 -8.20
N GLY A 47 -6.45 6.30 -8.82
CA GLY A 47 -6.36 6.26 -10.28
C GLY A 47 -6.23 7.66 -10.90
N ARG A 48 -5.50 8.58 -10.26
CA ARG A 48 -5.33 9.97 -10.70
C ARG A 48 -3.85 10.36 -10.85
N PRO A 49 -3.52 11.32 -11.73
CA PRO A 49 -2.18 11.89 -11.77
C PRO A 49 -1.80 12.53 -10.43
N TYR A 50 -0.52 12.44 -10.08
CA TYR A 50 0.06 13.20 -8.98
C TYR A 50 0.22 14.68 -9.36
N CYS A 51 0.24 15.57 -8.37
CA CYS A 51 0.28 17.01 -8.60
C CYS A 51 1.72 17.57 -8.59
N ILE A 52 2.62 17.02 -7.78
CA ILE A 52 3.96 17.56 -7.57
C ILE A 52 4.96 16.84 -8.48
N ARG A 53 5.43 17.49 -9.54
CA ARG A 53 6.41 16.91 -10.48
C ARG A 53 7.82 17.03 -9.91
N GLU A 54 8.67 16.04 -10.19
CA GLU A 54 10.06 16.05 -9.73
C GLU A 54 10.85 17.25 -10.30
N SER A 55 10.53 17.66 -11.54
CA SER A 55 11.14 18.81 -12.22
C SER A 55 10.92 20.14 -11.51
N ASP A 56 9.91 20.21 -10.64
CA ASP A 56 9.46 21.45 -10.00
C ASP A 56 9.95 21.51 -8.54
N ILE A 57 10.95 20.70 -8.18
CA ILE A 57 11.45 20.56 -6.80
C ILE A 57 12.91 20.99 -6.73
N ASP A 58 13.17 22.01 -5.93
CA ASP A 58 14.50 22.45 -5.49
C ASP A 58 14.55 22.29 -3.96
N MET A 59 14.72 21.06 -3.50
CA MET A 59 14.64 20.69 -2.08
C MET A 59 15.65 19.61 -1.72
N GLU A 60 16.37 19.81 -0.61
CA GLU A 60 17.22 18.78 -0.02
C GLU A 60 16.40 17.81 0.83
N GLN A 61 16.95 16.62 1.07
CA GLN A 61 16.34 15.65 1.97
C GLN A 61 16.54 16.06 3.44
N PRO A 62 15.55 15.82 4.32
CA PRO A 62 15.66 16.15 5.73
C PRO A 62 16.71 15.28 6.43
N THR A 63 17.46 15.88 7.34
CA THR A 63 18.46 15.18 8.17
C THR A 63 17.81 14.22 9.18
N TYR A 64 18.53 13.17 9.57
CA TYR A 64 18.08 12.18 10.55
C TYR A 64 18.10 12.70 11.99
N LEU A 65 17.17 13.60 12.33
CA LEU A 65 17.07 14.15 13.68
C LEU A 65 16.04 13.38 14.52
N CYS A 66 16.32 13.18 15.81
CA CYS A 66 15.34 12.59 16.73
C CYS A 66 14.25 13.60 17.08
N ASP A 67 12.98 13.28 16.79
CA ASP A 67 11.84 14.18 16.99
C ASP A 67 11.73 14.75 18.42
N ARG A 68 12.17 13.97 19.42
CA ARG A 68 12.10 14.37 20.83
C ARG A 68 13.10 15.46 21.21
N ASP A 69 14.15 15.61 20.42
CA ASP A 69 15.29 16.48 20.71
C ASP A 69 15.26 17.75 19.82
N VAL A 70 14.28 17.87 18.92
CA VAL A 70 14.14 19.01 17.99
C VAL A 70 13.19 20.06 18.57
N HIS A 71 13.72 21.26 18.85
CA HIS A 71 12.97 22.37 19.46
C HIS A 71 13.24 23.71 18.77
N PRO A 72 12.28 24.64 18.74
CA PRO A 72 12.44 25.94 18.07
C PRO A 72 13.49 26.84 18.73
N ASP A 73 13.64 26.76 20.05
CA ASP A 73 14.50 27.65 20.85
C ASP A 73 15.91 27.08 21.10
N HIS A 74 16.23 25.92 20.51
CA HIS A 74 17.52 25.23 20.69
C HIS A 74 18.20 24.97 19.33
N PRO A 75 19.54 24.86 19.30
CA PRO A 75 20.25 24.35 18.12
C PRO A 75 19.71 22.98 17.71
N LEU A 76 19.80 22.66 16.41
CA LEU A 76 19.46 21.32 15.95
C LEU A 76 20.35 20.28 16.66
N PRO A 77 19.78 19.15 17.10
CA PRO A 77 20.57 18.08 17.67
C PRO A 77 21.49 17.44 16.63
N GLU A 78 22.48 16.69 17.11
CA GLU A 78 23.30 15.86 16.23
C GLU A 78 22.44 14.79 15.53
N PRO A 79 22.72 14.46 14.25
CA PRO A 79 22.00 13.42 13.53
C PRO A 79 22.15 12.05 14.19
N ASP A 80 21.02 11.37 14.37
CA ASP A 80 20.94 9.99 14.86
C ASP A 80 19.94 9.22 14.01
N ILE A 81 20.46 8.39 13.12
CA ILE A 81 19.67 7.62 12.17
C ILE A 81 18.75 6.60 12.84
N TYR A 82 19.20 5.98 13.94
CA TYR A 82 18.45 4.93 14.61
C TYR A 82 17.35 5.51 15.47
N ARG A 83 17.52 6.71 16.05
CA ARG A 83 16.46 7.39 16.84
C ARG A 83 15.53 8.28 16.00
N SER A 84 15.90 8.59 14.75
CA SER A 84 15.13 9.47 13.88
C SER A 84 14.01 8.76 13.13
N SER A 85 12.80 9.31 13.15
CA SER A 85 11.68 8.82 12.32
C SER A 85 11.84 9.20 10.83
N VAL A 86 12.76 10.11 10.51
CA VAL A 86 12.99 10.65 9.17
C VAL A 86 13.51 9.59 8.19
N VAL A 87 14.17 8.54 8.67
CA VAL A 87 14.60 7.39 7.84
C VAL A 87 13.45 6.78 7.03
N TYR A 88 12.28 6.71 7.64
CA TYR A 88 11.07 6.26 6.97
C TYR A 88 10.55 7.28 5.96
N LEU A 89 10.59 8.58 6.27
CA LEU A 89 10.19 9.62 5.32
C LEU A 89 11.07 9.58 4.07
N ILE A 90 12.39 9.45 4.22
CA ILE A 90 13.32 9.29 3.09
C ILE A 90 12.99 8.05 2.27
N SER A 91 12.71 6.92 2.92
CA SER A 91 12.23 5.70 2.24
C SER A 91 10.95 5.96 1.43
N MET A 92 10.02 6.76 1.97
CA MET A 92 8.78 7.15 1.30
C MET A 92 8.96 8.16 0.16
N ILE A 93 10.00 9.00 0.20
CA ILE A 93 10.39 9.84 -0.94
C ILE A 93 10.86 8.95 -2.09
N CYS A 94 11.75 8.00 -1.82
CA CYS A 94 12.23 7.03 -2.81
C CYS A 94 11.09 6.18 -3.38
N TRP A 95 10.22 5.67 -2.51
CA TRP A 95 8.98 4.99 -2.92
C TRP A 95 8.12 5.89 -3.80
N GLY A 96 8.00 7.18 -3.48
CA GLY A 96 7.24 8.16 -4.26
C GLY A 96 7.78 8.34 -5.68
N ARG A 97 9.10 8.30 -5.86
CA ARG A 97 9.72 8.33 -7.20
C ARG A 97 9.34 7.09 -8.01
N LEU A 98 9.45 5.90 -7.41
CA LEU A 98 9.01 4.65 -8.04
C LEU A 98 7.51 4.67 -8.36
N ALA A 99 6.68 5.21 -7.47
CA ALA A 99 5.24 5.35 -7.69
C ALA A 99 4.93 6.30 -8.86
N ALA A 100 5.72 7.36 -9.04
CA ALA A 100 5.61 8.25 -10.20
C ALA A 100 6.01 7.52 -11.49
N ASP A 101 7.10 6.75 -11.49
CA ASP A 101 7.49 5.93 -12.64
C ASP A 101 6.39 4.92 -13.02
N VAL A 102 5.79 4.26 -12.01
CA VAL A 102 4.65 3.34 -12.20
C VAL A 102 3.46 4.08 -12.81
N TRP A 103 3.12 5.26 -12.28
CA TRP A 103 2.04 6.08 -12.82
C TRP A 103 2.29 6.44 -14.29
N ASP A 104 3.44 7.05 -14.58
CA ASP A 104 3.77 7.58 -15.90
C ASP A 104 3.97 6.47 -16.94
N GLY A 105 4.53 5.33 -16.52
CA GLY A 105 4.83 4.19 -17.38
C GLY A 105 3.69 3.18 -17.57
N HIS A 106 2.68 3.17 -16.71
CA HIS A 106 1.63 2.15 -16.74
C HIS A 106 0.20 2.71 -16.71
N PHE A 107 -0.06 3.79 -15.96
CA PHE A 107 -1.43 4.32 -15.76
C PHE A 107 -1.72 5.62 -16.50
N ALA A 108 -0.69 6.33 -16.99
CA ALA A 108 -0.90 7.54 -17.75
C ALA A 108 -1.77 7.28 -19.00
N ALA A 109 -2.70 8.19 -19.29
CA ALA A 109 -3.68 8.02 -20.38
C ALA A 109 -3.03 7.78 -21.76
N THR A 110 -1.83 8.28 -21.98
CA THR A 110 -1.05 8.05 -23.20
C THR A 110 -0.59 6.61 -23.33
N ILE A 111 -0.28 5.93 -22.22
CA ILE A 111 0.12 4.52 -22.19
C ILE A 111 -1.08 3.63 -22.45
N LEU A 112 -2.19 3.87 -21.75
CA LEU A 112 -3.43 3.11 -21.93
C LEU A 112 -3.91 3.14 -23.39
N LYS A 113 -3.81 4.29 -24.06
CA LYS A 113 -4.15 4.43 -25.49
C LYS A 113 -3.24 3.64 -26.43
N ARG A 114 -2.00 3.34 -26.04
CA ARG A 114 -1.02 2.63 -26.87
C ARG A 114 -1.09 1.11 -26.69
N GLY A 115 -1.78 0.61 -25.66
CA GLY A 115 -1.87 -0.82 -25.38
C GLY A 115 -0.55 -1.47 -24.93
N ALA A 116 0.41 -0.67 -24.46
CA ALA A 116 1.77 -1.11 -24.08
C ALA A 116 1.88 -1.54 -22.59
N GLU A 117 0.77 -1.90 -21.96
CA GLU A 117 0.66 -2.10 -20.51
C GLU A 117 1.57 -3.25 -20.00
N GLY A 118 1.68 -4.34 -20.77
CA GLY A 118 2.36 -5.57 -20.35
C GLY A 118 3.89 -5.50 -20.33
N GLU A 119 4.51 -4.88 -21.33
CA GLU A 119 5.98 -4.75 -21.42
C GLU A 119 6.51 -3.75 -20.38
N ASN A 120 5.81 -2.62 -20.22
CA ASN A 120 6.17 -1.61 -19.23
C ASN A 120 6.07 -2.14 -17.80
N ALA A 121 5.06 -2.97 -17.50
CA ALA A 121 4.89 -3.56 -16.17
C ALA A 121 6.11 -4.38 -15.72
N LEU A 122 6.72 -5.16 -16.63
CA LEU A 122 7.91 -5.95 -16.31
C LEU A 122 9.15 -5.09 -16.07
N ILE A 123 9.36 -4.06 -16.90
CA ILE A 123 10.47 -3.12 -16.75
C ILE A 123 10.37 -2.37 -15.41
N LEU A 124 9.17 -1.89 -15.08
CA LEU A 124 8.90 -1.21 -13.81
C LEU A 124 9.07 -2.16 -12.62
N ASP A 125 8.61 -3.40 -12.72
CA ASP A 125 8.81 -4.42 -11.68
C ASP A 125 10.30 -4.74 -11.47
N ALA A 126 11.09 -4.86 -12.53
CA ALA A 126 12.54 -5.03 -12.45
C ALA A 126 13.22 -3.85 -11.75
N ARG A 127 12.80 -2.61 -12.07
CA ARG A 127 13.32 -1.39 -11.40
C ARG A 127 12.97 -1.35 -9.91
N ILE A 128 11.75 -1.74 -9.53
CA ILE A 128 11.36 -1.80 -8.11
C ILE A 128 12.15 -2.91 -7.40
N ARG A 129 12.33 -4.08 -8.03
CA ARG A 129 13.15 -5.18 -7.49
C ARG A 129 14.61 -4.76 -7.27
N GLN A 130 15.23 -4.14 -8.26
CA GLN A 130 16.58 -3.61 -8.14
C GLN A 130 16.70 -2.66 -6.94
N TRP A 131 15.73 -1.77 -6.75
CA TRP A 131 15.73 -0.88 -5.59
C TRP A 131 15.62 -1.64 -4.26
N ILE A 132 14.78 -2.68 -4.19
CA ILE A 132 14.65 -3.55 -3.01
C ILE A 132 15.96 -4.31 -2.70
N GLU A 133 16.68 -4.76 -3.73
CA GLU A 133 17.86 -5.61 -3.59
C GLU A 133 19.14 -4.80 -3.36
N GLU A 134 19.28 -3.65 -4.02
CA GLU A 134 20.51 -2.85 -4.00
C GLU A 134 20.43 -1.66 -3.05
N VAL A 135 19.28 -0.98 -2.95
CA VAL A 135 19.17 0.29 -2.21
C VAL A 135 18.59 0.08 -0.83
N LEU A 136 17.49 -0.66 -0.69
CA LEU A 136 16.82 -0.84 0.59
C LEU A 136 17.73 -1.40 1.70
N PRO A 137 18.63 -2.37 1.46
CA PRO A 137 19.53 -2.87 2.49
C PRO A 137 20.54 -1.83 3.00
N THR A 138 20.79 -0.78 2.21
CA THR A 138 21.65 0.35 2.61
C THR A 138 20.91 1.37 3.48
N VAL A 139 19.59 1.27 3.61
CA VAL A 139 18.77 2.13 4.46
C VAL A 139 18.63 1.46 5.84
N PRO A 140 19.23 2.02 6.90
CA PRO A 140 19.26 1.39 8.22
C PRO A 140 17.93 1.60 8.97
N LEU A 141 16.88 0.91 8.50
CA LEU A 141 15.55 0.88 9.13
C LEU A 141 15.54 0.12 10.46
N LEU A 142 16.49 -0.82 10.61
CA LEU A 142 16.71 -1.60 11.81
C LEU A 142 18.16 -1.39 12.30
N PRO A 143 18.42 -1.51 13.62
CA PRO A 143 19.77 -1.60 14.13
C PRO A 143 20.54 -2.76 13.49
N PRO A 144 21.87 -2.66 13.32
CA PRO A 144 22.68 -3.76 12.80
C PRO A 144 22.61 -4.99 13.71
N ASP A 145 22.62 -6.20 13.15
CA ASP A 145 22.60 -7.45 13.93
C ASP A 145 23.77 -7.57 14.91
N ALA A 146 24.90 -6.92 14.61
CA ALA A 146 26.08 -6.86 15.47
C ALA A 146 25.96 -5.85 16.63
N SER A 147 24.87 -5.09 16.70
CA SER A 147 24.62 -4.15 17.81
C SER A 147 23.86 -4.82 18.94
N ASP A 148 24.17 -4.48 20.19
CA ASP A 148 23.41 -4.94 21.38
C ASP A 148 22.02 -4.29 21.49
N LEU A 149 21.56 -3.59 20.44
CA LEU A 149 20.31 -2.84 20.42
C LEU A 149 19.19 -3.68 19.84
N SER A 150 18.16 -3.95 20.64
CA SER A 150 16.91 -4.52 20.12
C SER A 150 16.14 -3.43 19.35
N PRO A 151 15.54 -3.77 18.20
CA PRO A 151 14.76 -2.81 17.44
C PRO A 151 13.53 -2.35 18.23
N ASP A 152 13.30 -1.05 18.26
CA ASP A 152 12.13 -0.47 18.88
C ASP A 152 10.86 -0.75 18.03
N LEU A 153 9.68 -0.58 18.65
CA LEU A 153 8.40 -0.84 17.97
C LEU A 153 8.20 0.04 16.72
N ARG A 154 8.69 1.28 16.72
CA ARG A 154 8.59 2.18 15.57
C ARG A 154 9.47 1.67 14.43
N GLN A 155 10.70 1.23 14.70
CA GLN A 155 11.62 0.66 13.71
C GLN A 155 11.02 -0.58 13.07
N LEU A 156 10.49 -1.51 13.87
CA LEU A 156 9.79 -2.70 13.36
C LEU A 156 8.60 -2.32 12.47
N ARG A 157 7.77 -1.35 12.89
CA ARG A 157 6.67 -0.84 12.08
C ARG A 157 7.17 -0.22 10.78
N GLN A 158 8.16 0.67 10.84
CA GLN A 158 8.71 1.35 9.67
C GLN A 158 9.31 0.37 8.66
N HIS A 159 10.03 -0.64 9.16
CA HIS A 159 10.55 -1.74 8.34
C HIS A 159 9.41 -2.47 7.61
N THR A 160 8.39 -2.94 8.33
CA THR A 160 7.22 -3.58 7.73
C THR A 160 6.51 -2.66 6.72
N LEU A 161 6.33 -1.38 7.06
CA LEU A 161 5.68 -0.38 6.22
C LEU A 161 6.39 -0.11 4.90
N VAL A 162 7.73 -0.13 4.89
CA VAL A 162 8.51 0.10 3.66
C VAL A 162 8.37 -1.11 2.74
N HIS A 163 8.56 -2.32 3.30
CA HIS A 163 8.46 -3.55 2.52
C HIS A 163 7.05 -3.78 1.96
N THR A 164 6.01 -3.68 2.78
CA THR A 164 4.64 -3.94 2.29
C THR A 164 4.21 -2.95 1.22
N ARG A 165 4.66 -1.69 1.29
CA ARG A 165 4.35 -0.68 0.26
C ARG A 165 5.05 -0.94 -1.07
N LEU A 166 6.26 -1.47 -1.05
CA LEU A 166 6.95 -1.88 -2.28
C LEU A 166 6.25 -3.11 -2.87
N SER A 167 5.87 -4.08 -2.03
CA SER A 167 5.06 -5.22 -2.47
C SER A 167 3.73 -4.78 -3.08
N GLN A 168 3.05 -3.79 -2.49
CA GLN A 168 1.81 -3.22 -3.04
C GLN A 168 2.02 -2.57 -4.42
N LEU A 169 3.10 -1.81 -4.63
CA LEU A 169 3.41 -1.26 -5.96
C LEU A 169 3.60 -2.36 -7.01
N ARG A 170 4.31 -3.44 -6.66
CA ARG A 170 4.53 -4.57 -7.56
C ARG A 170 3.24 -5.33 -7.86
N LEU A 171 2.42 -5.59 -6.83
CA LEU A 171 1.09 -6.20 -7.00
C LEU A 171 0.17 -5.34 -7.89
N LEU A 172 0.29 -4.02 -7.79
CA LEU A 172 -0.50 -3.09 -8.60
C LEU A 172 -0.19 -3.23 -10.10
N LEU A 173 1.08 -3.40 -10.48
CA LEU A 173 1.51 -3.57 -11.88
C LEU A 173 0.88 -4.79 -12.56
N PHE A 174 0.68 -5.87 -11.83
CA PHE A 174 0.13 -7.12 -12.37
C PHE A 174 -1.37 -7.28 -12.12
N ARG A 175 -2.00 -6.31 -11.45
CA ARG A 175 -3.37 -6.42 -10.97
C ARG A 175 -4.37 -6.73 -12.08
N GLN A 176 -4.35 -5.99 -13.18
CA GLN A 176 -5.32 -6.16 -14.27
C GLN A 176 -5.15 -7.52 -14.95
N VAL A 177 -3.90 -7.96 -15.14
CA VAL A 177 -3.60 -9.29 -15.68
C VAL A 177 -4.09 -10.39 -14.73
N MET A 178 -3.93 -10.22 -13.42
CA MET A 178 -4.45 -11.15 -12.41
C MET A 178 -5.99 -11.20 -12.42
N LEU A 179 -6.67 -10.05 -12.41
CA LEU A 179 -8.13 -9.90 -12.46
C LEU A 179 -8.75 -10.45 -13.76
N SER A 180 -7.97 -10.49 -14.84
CA SER A 180 -8.41 -11.11 -16.09
C SER A 180 -8.57 -12.64 -16.00
N LEU A 181 -7.98 -13.26 -14.97
CA LEU A 181 -7.80 -14.71 -14.80
C LEU A 181 -7.02 -15.38 -15.95
N ARG A 182 -6.34 -14.60 -16.81
CA ARG A 182 -5.54 -15.07 -17.95
C ARG A 182 -4.03 -14.90 -17.74
N TYR A 183 -3.59 -14.74 -16.50
CA TYR A 183 -2.18 -14.65 -16.14
C TYR A 183 -1.40 -15.93 -16.47
N ASP A 184 -0.08 -15.86 -16.57
CA ASP A 184 0.77 -17.06 -16.71
C ASP A 184 1.33 -17.50 -15.35
N ALA A 185 2.14 -18.56 -15.36
CA ALA A 185 2.80 -19.09 -14.17
C ALA A 185 3.72 -18.06 -13.48
N GLU A 186 4.41 -17.22 -14.25
CA GLU A 186 5.37 -16.24 -13.75
C GLU A 186 4.63 -15.15 -12.94
N ARG A 187 3.57 -14.55 -13.50
CA ARG A 187 2.78 -13.52 -12.81
C ARG A 187 2.08 -14.09 -11.58
N ALA A 188 1.57 -15.33 -11.66
CA ALA A 188 0.98 -16.02 -10.51
C ALA A 188 1.99 -16.20 -9.38
N ARG A 189 3.20 -16.70 -9.68
CA ARG A 189 4.26 -16.92 -8.69
C ARG A 189 4.66 -15.60 -8.01
N VAL A 190 5.00 -14.58 -8.79
CA VAL A 190 5.40 -13.26 -8.27
C VAL A 190 4.32 -12.69 -7.35
N CYS A 191 3.06 -12.66 -7.79
CA CYS A 191 1.97 -12.14 -6.97
C CYS A 191 1.76 -12.99 -5.69
N SER A 192 1.87 -14.31 -5.79
CA SER A 192 1.70 -15.21 -4.64
C SER A 192 2.81 -15.05 -3.61
N GLU A 193 4.07 -14.92 -4.04
CA GLU A 193 5.22 -14.70 -3.18
C GLU A 193 5.10 -13.38 -2.43
N LEU A 194 4.70 -12.30 -3.13
CA LEU A 194 4.42 -11.00 -2.53
C LEU A 194 3.28 -11.07 -1.50
N ALA A 195 2.19 -11.79 -1.81
CA ALA A 195 1.07 -11.95 -0.89
C ALA A 195 1.44 -12.77 0.36
N LEU A 196 2.28 -13.80 0.21
CA LEU A 196 2.81 -14.59 1.33
C LEU A 196 3.76 -13.76 2.21
N ASP A 197 4.66 -12.98 1.60
CA ASP A 197 5.57 -12.07 2.32
C ASP A 197 4.78 -11.01 3.12
N VAL A 198 3.71 -10.45 2.54
CA VAL A 198 2.81 -9.53 3.26
C VAL A 198 2.20 -10.20 4.50
N ILE A 199 1.71 -11.44 4.40
CA ILE A 199 1.18 -12.16 5.56
C ILE A 199 2.26 -12.27 6.64
N GLU A 200 3.46 -12.73 6.27
CA GLU A 200 4.52 -13.01 7.23
C GLU A 200 4.97 -11.74 7.97
N ARG A 201 5.10 -10.62 7.26
CA ARG A 201 5.45 -9.33 7.87
C ARG A 201 4.34 -8.82 8.79
N VAL A 202 3.08 -8.85 8.35
CA VAL A 202 1.97 -8.37 9.17
C VAL A 202 1.76 -9.28 10.39
N ARG A 203 2.07 -10.58 10.28
CA ARG A 203 1.99 -11.55 11.39
C ARG A 203 2.85 -11.15 12.59
N GLN A 204 3.98 -10.49 12.35
CA GLN A 204 4.88 -10.02 13.42
C GLN A 204 4.25 -8.92 14.29
N HIS A 205 3.13 -8.33 13.85
CA HIS A 205 2.44 -7.23 14.53
C HIS A 205 1.03 -7.58 15.03
N THR A 206 0.65 -8.86 15.07
CA THR A 206 -0.74 -9.27 15.37
C THR A 206 -1.24 -8.97 16.78
N ALA A 207 -0.37 -8.55 17.71
CA ALA A 207 -0.75 -8.09 19.05
C ALA A 207 -1.16 -6.61 19.07
N GLU A 208 -0.74 -5.81 18.08
CA GLU A 208 -1.03 -4.38 18.00
C GLU A 208 -2.51 -3.99 17.82
N PRO A 209 -3.36 -4.78 17.15
CA PRO A 209 -4.78 -4.46 16.99
C PRO A 209 -5.53 -4.21 18.30
N ASN A 210 -5.01 -4.67 19.45
CA ASN A 210 -5.62 -4.45 20.77
C ASN A 210 -5.51 -3.00 21.27
N HIS A 211 -4.66 -2.17 20.65
CA HIS A 211 -4.46 -0.77 21.03
C HIS A 211 -4.66 0.19 19.84
N PRO A 212 -5.29 1.37 20.03
CA PRO A 212 -5.39 2.38 18.98
C PRO A 212 -4.01 2.67 18.36
N SER A 213 -3.86 2.35 17.07
CA SER A 213 -2.58 2.46 16.37
C SER A 213 -2.83 2.86 14.92
N SER A 214 -2.08 3.86 14.45
CA SER A 214 -2.07 4.29 13.04
C SER A 214 -1.58 3.18 12.10
N PHE A 215 -0.94 2.13 12.64
CA PHE A 215 -0.46 0.97 11.91
C PHE A 215 -1.58 0.01 11.48
N ARG A 216 -2.78 0.11 12.08
CA ARG A 216 -3.94 -0.73 11.69
C ARG A 216 -4.35 -0.54 10.24
N PHE A 217 -4.32 0.70 9.73
CA PHE A 217 -4.67 1.00 8.35
C PHE A 217 -3.75 0.29 7.33
N PRO A 218 -2.41 0.48 7.37
CA PRO A 218 -1.52 -0.15 6.39
C PRO A 218 -1.51 -1.69 6.49
N MET A 219 -1.63 -2.26 7.68
CA MET A 219 -1.83 -3.72 7.82
C MET A 219 -3.09 -4.19 7.08
N THR A 220 -4.20 -3.50 7.33
CA THR A 220 -5.50 -3.81 6.73
C THR A 220 -5.47 -3.70 5.20
N SER A 221 -4.88 -2.64 4.66
CA SER A 221 -4.74 -2.43 3.21
C SER A 221 -3.81 -3.47 2.54
N SER A 222 -2.70 -3.81 3.20
CA SER A 222 -1.77 -4.84 2.70
C SER A 222 -2.45 -6.22 2.67
N LEU A 223 -3.16 -6.59 3.74
CA LEU A 223 -3.91 -7.85 3.81
C LEU A 223 -5.04 -7.92 2.79
N ALA A 224 -5.70 -6.79 2.47
CA ALA A 224 -6.70 -6.76 1.41
C ALA A 224 -6.11 -7.11 0.04
N SER A 225 -4.91 -6.61 -0.26
CA SER A 225 -4.18 -6.94 -1.49
C SER A 225 -3.80 -8.42 -1.55
N ALA A 226 -3.31 -8.98 -0.43
CA ALA A 226 -3.03 -10.41 -0.33
C ALA A 226 -4.30 -11.26 -0.50
N LEU A 227 -5.42 -10.87 0.12
CA LEU A 227 -6.69 -11.57 0.00
C LEU A 227 -7.20 -11.59 -1.44
N LEU A 228 -7.03 -10.49 -2.18
CA LEU A 228 -7.36 -10.41 -3.60
C LEU A 228 -6.56 -11.43 -4.41
N VAL A 229 -5.23 -11.44 -4.23
CA VAL A 229 -4.33 -12.36 -4.95
C VAL A 229 -4.70 -13.81 -4.69
N PHE A 230 -4.83 -14.23 -3.43
CA PHE A 230 -5.19 -15.62 -3.14
C PHE A 230 -6.56 -15.99 -3.67
N SER A 231 -7.54 -15.09 -3.58
CA SER A 231 -8.88 -15.34 -4.11
C SER A 231 -8.84 -15.55 -5.63
N LEU A 232 -8.05 -14.76 -6.37
CA LEU A 232 -7.86 -14.92 -7.82
C LEU A 232 -7.17 -16.24 -8.17
N LEU A 233 -6.13 -16.62 -7.42
CA LEU A 233 -5.42 -17.88 -7.61
C LEU A 233 -6.32 -19.10 -7.38
N LEU A 234 -7.22 -19.03 -6.39
CA LEU A 234 -8.02 -20.18 -5.95
C LEU A 234 -9.31 -20.40 -6.77
N VAL A 235 -9.73 -19.44 -7.60
CA VAL A 235 -10.89 -19.60 -8.49
C VAL A 235 -10.52 -20.01 -9.92
N ARG A 236 -9.23 -20.21 -10.19
CA ARG A 236 -8.72 -20.64 -11.50
C ARG A 236 -8.14 -22.05 -11.42
N ASP A 237 -8.29 -22.81 -12.50
CA ASP A 237 -7.54 -24.04 -12.69
C ASP A 237 -6.03 -23.76 -12.89
N LEU A 238 -5.26 -24.01 -11.83
CA LEU A 238 -3.81 -23.80 -11.80
C LEU A 238 -3.03 -24.91 -12.53
N SER A 239 -3.64 -26.04 -12.88
CA SER A 239 -2.98 -27.08 -13.68
C SER A 239 -2.67 -26.60 -15.10
N THR A 240 -3.45 -25.63 -15.60
CA THR A 240 -3.24 -25.00 -16.92
C THR A 240 -1.95 -24.19 -17.03
N ILE A 241 -1.29 -23.91 -15.90
CA ILE A 241 -0.05 -23.13 -15.81
C ILE A 241 0.98 -23.79 -14.90
N ASP A 242 0.88 -25.10 -14.67
CA ASP A 242 1.82 -25.90 -13.88
C ASP A 242 2.01 -25.40 -12.42
N LEU A 243 0.92 -24.95 -11.77
CA LEU A 243 0.92 -24.48 -10.37
C LEU A 243 -0.06 -25.23 -9.45
N GLN A 244 -0.57 -26.39 -9.87
CA GLN A 244 -1.51 -27.19 -9.08
C GLN A 244 -0.98 -27.58 -7.70
N ASP A 245 0.33 -27.84 -7.57
CA ASP A 245 0.96 -28.27 -6.32
C ASP A 245 0.97 -27.16 -5.25
N TYR A 246 0.86 -25.90 -5.68
CA TYR A 246 0.84 -24.73 -4.79
C TYR A 246 -0.57 -24.39 -4.28
N TRP A 247 -1.62 -25.06 -4.76
CA TRP A 247 -3.00 -24.73 -4.41
C TRP A 247 -3.23 -24.74 -2.89
N ASN A 248 -2.70 -25.74 -2.19
CA ASN A 248 -2.82 -25.85 -0.73
C ASN A 248 -2.12 -24.69 0.01
N VAL A 249 -0.95 -24.27 -0.47
CA VAL A 249 -0.21 -23.13 0.09
C VAL A 249 -1.01 -21.83 -0.08
N TYR A 250 -1.61 -21.64 -1.26
CA TYR A 250 -2.46 -20.48 -1.54
C TYR A 250 -3.74 -20.49 -0.70
N PHE A 251 -4.34 -21.65 -0.49
CA PHE A 251 -5.52 -21.78 0.36
C PHE A 251 -5.20 -21.51 1.84
N GLU A 252 -4.05 -21.98 2.32
CA GLU A 252 -3.58 -21.65 3.66
C GLU A 252 -3.33 -20.13 3.81
N GLY A 253 -2.70 -19.51 2.82
CA GLY A 253 -2.50 -18.05 2.75
C GLY A 253 -3.82 -17.27 2.79
N PHE A 254 -4.81 -17.71 2.00
CA PHE A 254 -6.17 -17.16 2.02
C PHE A 254 -6.81 -17.24 3.41
N GLN A 255 -6.74 -18.40 4.07
CA GLN A 255 -7.29 -18.60 5.41
C GLN A 255 -6.60 -17.73 6.47
N LYS A 256 -5.25 -17.68 6.46
CA LYS A 256 -4.46 -16.84 7.35
C LYS A 256 -4.83 -15.36 7.19
N THR A 257 -4.89 -14.88 5.96
CA THR A 257 -5.26 -13.49 5.65
C THR A 257 -6.64 -13.14 6.18
N ARG A 258 -7.65 -14.00 5.92
CA ARG A 258 -9.01 -13.79 6.42
C ARG A 258 -9.09 -13.79 7.95
N LYS A 259 -8.36 -14.69 8.61
CA LYS A 259 -8.29 -14.74 10.08
C LYS A 259 -7.69 -13.45 10.66
N MET A 260 -6.62 -12.94 10.06
CA MET A 260 -5.99 -11.68 10.47
C MET A 260 -6.92 -10.48 10.26
N LEU A 261 -7.61 -10.39 9.11
CA LEU A 261 -8.61 -9.36 8.86
C LEU A 261 -9.80 -9.44 9.82
N HIS A 262 -10.27 -10.65 10.15
CA HIS A 262 -11.34 -10.83 11.16
C HIS A 262 -10.91 -10.35 12.55
N HIS A 263 -9.69 -10.67 12.99
CA HIS A 263 -9.16 -10.14 14.24
C HIS A 263 -9.10 -8.60 14.20
N LEU A 264 -8.52 -8.01 13.15
CA LEU A 264 -8.47 -6.56 12.97
C LEU A 264 -9.86 -5.90 13.00
N SER A 265 -10.87 -6.57 12.43
CA SER A 265 -12.25 -6.04 12.34
C SER A 265 -12.92 -5.82 13.70
N GLN A 266 -12.43 -6.48 14.76
CA GLN A 266 -12.94 -6.31 16.13
C GLN A 266 -12.68 -4.90 16.67
N HIS A 267 -11.62 -4.24 16.18
CA HIS A 267 -11.16 -2.94 16.68
C HIS A 267 -10.98 -1.90 15.58
N PHE A 268 -11.14 -2.27 14.31
CA PHE A 268 -10.94 -1.39 13.16
C PHE A 268 -11.98 -1.65 12.06
N PRO A 269 -13.03 -0.80 11.96
CA PRO A 269 -14.16 -1.03 11.06
C PRO A 269 -13.80 -1.25 9.58
N LEU A 270 -12.71 -0.64 9.10
CA LEU A 270 -12.25 -0.79 7.72
C LEU A 270 -11.90 -2.26 7.39
N ALA A 271 -11.36 -3.02 8.34
CA ALA A 271 -11.07 -4.45 8.10
C ALA A 271 -12.36 -5.27 7.95
N GLY A 272 -13.41 -4.93 8.71
CA GLY A 272 -14.73 -5.53 8.55
C GLY A 272 -15.36 -5.18 7.21
N ARG A 273 -15.18 -3.96 6.74
CA ARG A 273 -15.59 -3.53 5.41
C ARG A 273 -14.90 -4.33 4.30
N ILE A 274 -13.58 -4.51 4.38
CA ILE A 274 -12.84 -5.31 3.40
C ILE A 274 -13.38 -6.73 3.34
N LEU A 275 -13.68 -7.35 4.48
CA LEU A 275 -14.29 -8.68 4.50
C LEU A 275 -15.66 -8.70 3.80
N ASP A 276 -16.47 -7.65 3.95
CA ASP A 276 -17.75 -7.50 3.26
C ASP A 276 -17.58 -7.28 1.75
N ASP A 277 -16.56 -6.53 1.32
CA ASP A 277 -16.25 -6.32 -0.10
C ASP A 277 -15.92 -7.65 -0.81
N PHE A 278 -15.44 -8.67 -0.08
CA PHE A 278 -15.15 -10.02 -0.60
C PHE A 278 -16.29 -11.04 -0.42
N LYS A 279 -17.47 -10.64 0.08
CA LYS A 279 -18.55 -11.58 0.45
C LYS A 279 -19.09 -12.42 -0.71
N ASP A 280 -18.98 -11.94 -1.94
CA ASP A 280 -19.52 -12.62 -3.11
C ASP A 280 -18.54 -13.66 -3.67
N VAL A 281 -17.23 -13.42 -3.58
CA VAL A 281 -16.19 -14.33 -4.10
C VAL A 281 -15.71 -15.37 -3.07
N VAL A 282 -15.72 -15.04 -1.77
CA VAL A 282 -15.29 -15.96 -0.70
C VAL A 282 -16.08 -17.28 -0.70
N PRO A 283 -17.41 -17.31 -0.87
CA PRO A 283 -18.16 -18.55 -0.96
C PRO A 283 -17.73 -19.43 -2.14
N VAL A 284 -17.36 -18.82 -3.28
CA VAL A 284 -16.85 -19.54 -4.47
C VAL A 284 -15.52 -20.23 -4.13
N VAL A 285 -14.57 -19.49 -3.55
CA VAL A 285 -13.27 -20.05 -3.11
C VAL A 285 -13.47 -21.21 -2.14
N LEU A 286 -14.40 -21.07 -1.17
CA LEU A 286 -14.70 -22.13 -0.20
C LEU A 286 -15.42 -23.33 -0.85
N ALA A 287 -16.23 -23.12 -1.88
CA ALA A 287 -16.88 -24.20 -2.63
C ALA A 287 -15.85 -25.00 -3.43
N VAL A 288 -14.91 -24.32 -4.11
CA VAL A 288 -13.77 -24.96 -4.78
C VAL A 288 -12.97 -25.78 -3.76
N ALA A 289 -12.63 -25.20 -2.62
CA ALA A 289 -11.85 -25.87 -1.58
C ALA A 289 -12.50 -27.16 -1.04
N LYS A 290 -13.83 -27.21 -0.95
CA LYS A 290 -14.55 -28.41 -0.49
C LYS A 290 -14.40 -29.58 -1.46
N GLN A 291 -14.34 -29.29 -2.76
CA GLN A 291 -14.31 -30.28 -3.83
C GLN A 291 -12.92 -30.55 -4.39
N PHE A 292 -11.97 -29.63 -4.21
CA PHE A 292 -10.61 -29.77 -4.70
C PHE A 292 -9.93 -30.98 -4.06
N ARG A 293 -9.32 -31.82 -4.90
CA ARG A 293 -8.51 -32.98 -4.48
C ARG A 293 -7.21 -32.98 -5.30
N PRO A 294 -6.04 -33.12 -4.66
CA PRO A 294 -4.78 -33.23 -5.38
C PRO A 294 -4.81 -34.39 -6.39
N GLY A 295 -4.42 -34.14 -7.64
CA GLY A 295 -4.41 -35.14 -8.72
C GLY A 295 -5.75 -35.36 -9.42
N GLU A 296 -6.85 -34.78 -8.94
CA GLU A 296 -8.14 -34.78 -9.64
C GLU A 296 -8.30 -33.49 -10.47
N PRO A 297 -9.16 -33.50 -11.52
CA PRO A 297 -9.48 -32.29 -12.28
C PRO A 297 -10.01 -31.16 -11.38
N PHE A 298 -9.64 -29.93 -11.70
CA PHE A 298 -10.16 -28.75 -10.99
C PHE A 298 -11.69 -28.70 -11.06
N PRO A 299 -12.41 -28.39 -9.95
CA PRO A 299 -13.86 -28.39 -9.91
C PRO A 299 -14.45 -27.14 -10.61
N GLN A 300 -14.23 -27.00 -11.91
CA GLN A 300 -14.61 -25.81 -12.70
C GLN A 300 -16.11 -25.50 -12.63
N HIS A 301 -16.95 -26.52 -12.48
CA HIS A 301 -18.41 -26.38 -12.43
C HIS A 301 -18.91 -25.58 -11.21
N VAL A 302 -18.11 -25.43 -10.14
CA VAL A 302 -18.48 -24.56 -9.01
C VAL A 302 -18.08 -23.11 -9.20
N VAL A 303 -17.23 -22.81 -10.19
CA VAL A 303 -16.79 -21.45 -10.50
C VAL A 303 -17.77 -20.86 -11.52
N PRO A 304 -18.55 -19.84 -11.17
CA PRO A 304 -19.53 -19.27 -12.08
C PRO A 304 -18.82 -18.57 -13.25
N ALA A 305 -19.45 -18.56 -14.43
CA ALA A 305 -18.88 -17.95 -15.63
C ALA A 305 -18.57 -16.44 -15.45
N ASN A 306 -19.34 -15.75 -14.61
CA ASN A 306 -19.17 -14.35 -14.26
C ASN A 306 -18.33 -14.14 -12.98
N VAL A 307 -17.50 -15.10 -12.55
CA VAL A 307 -16.69 -14.99 -11.32
C VAL A 307 -15.84 -13.72 -11.27
N ARG A 308 -15.42 -13.20 -12.42
CA ARG A 308 -14.66 -11.94 -12.54
C ARG A 308 -15.43 -10.75 -11.97
N ASP A 309 -16.74 -10.71 -12.14
CA ASP A 309 -17.60 -9.62 -11.67
C ASP A 309 -17.86 -9.68 -10.16
N LEU A 310 -17.53 -10.81 -9.52
CA LEU A 310 -17.64 -10.99 -8.08
C LEU A 310 -16.42 -10.44 -7.33
N PHE A 311 -15.32 -10.16 -8.05
CA PHE A 311 -14.12 -9.62 -7.42
C PHE A 311 -14.33 -8.14 -7.12
N PRO A 312 -14.08 -7.72 -5.88
CA PRO A 312 -14.07 -6.31 -5.60
C PRO A 312 -12.88 -5.68 -6.31
N TYR A 313 -12.99 -4.36 -6.54
CA TYR A 313 -11.85 -3.53 -6.87
C TYR A 313 -11.19 -3.81 -8.24
N ALA A 314 -12.02 -4.17 -9.22
CA ALA A 314 -11.60 -4.39 -10.59
C ALA A 314 -11.07 -3.10 -11.25
N GLU A 315 -11.68 -1.95 -10.93
CA GLU A 315 -11.30 -0.64 -11.48
C GLU A 315 -10.39 0.16 -10.55
N LEU A 316 -9.38 0.81 -11.14
CA LEU A 316 -8.46 1.71 -10.44
C LEU A 316 -9.07 3.09 -10.16
N ASP A 317 -9.90 3.60 -11.08
CA ASP A 317 -10.61 4.85 -10.85
C ASP A 317 -11.81 4.59 -9.94
N PHE A 318 -11.77 5.15 -8.73
CA PHE A 318 -12.88 5.07 -7.79
C PHE A 318 -14.19 5.62 -8.37
N ALA A 319 -14.14 6.56 -9.31
CA ALA A 319 -15.32 7.09 -9.98
C ALA A 319 -15.94 6.09 -10.98
N GLN A 320 -15.18 5.09 -11.43
CA GLN A 320 -15.60 4.09 -12.41
C GLN A 320 -15.94 2.72 -11.79
N GLN A 321 -15.72 2.53 -10.48
CA GLN A 321 -16.18 1.32 -9.80
C GLN A 321 -17.72 1.23 -9.87
N PRO A 322 -18.30 0.08 -10.27
CA PRO A 322 -19.74 -0.05 -10.44
C PRO A 322 -20.50 0.35 -9.17
N VAL A 323 -21.42 1.31 -9.32
CA VAL A 323 -22.20 1.94 -8.26
C VAL A 323 -23.28 0.98 -7.76
N ASN A 324 -22.90 -0.08 -7.05
CA ASN A 324 -23.88 -0.87 -6.31
C ASN A 324 -24.15 -0.22 -4.94
N GLY A 325 -25.02 0.80 -4.97
CA GLY A 325 -25.64 1.46 -3.80
C GLY A 325 -25.75 2.98 -3.97
N GLY A 326 -26.97 3.55 -3.88
CA GLY A 326 -27.30 4.90 -4.39
C GLY A 326 -27.28 6.12 -3.45
N ASP A 327 -26.65 7.22 -3.90
CA ASP A 327 -26.62 8.63 -3.46
C ASP A 327 -26.48 9.05 -1.97
N VAL A 328 -25.78 10.17 -1.74
CA VAL A 328 -25.66 10.90 -0.46
C VAL A 328 -25.62 12.40 -0.74
N GLU A 329 -26.50 13.17 -0.08
CA GLU A 329 -26.43 14.64 0.05
C GLU A 329 -25.43 15.04 1.15
N MET A 330 -24.70 16.14 0.92
CA MET A 330 -23.72 16.68 1.86
C MET A 330 -24.39 17.35 3.07
N GLY A 331 -24.12 16.82 4.28
CA GLY A 331 -24.41 17.50 5.54
C GLY A 331 -23.16 18.17 6.10
N GLU A 332 -23.26 19.46 6.40
CA GLU A 332 -22.23 20.28 7.05
C GLU A 332 -21.85 19.72 8.44
N SER A 333 -20.56 19.78 8.77
CA SER A 333 -20.06 19.51 10.12
C SER A 333 -19.39 20.76 10.66
N ALA A 334 -19.94 21.26 11.78
CA ALA A 334 -19.39 22.31 12.61
C ALA A 334 -18.18 21.81 13.42
N GLY A 335 -17.33 22.76 13.81
CA GLY A 335 -15.97 22.54 14.32
C GLY A 335 -15.86 21.96 15.73
N GLY A 336 -14.66 21.44 16.02
CA GLY A 336 -14.22 20.98 17.33
C GLY A 336 -12.78 20.48 17.27
N GLY A 337 -11.85 21.24 17.86
CA GLY A 337 -10.41 20.95 17.84
C GLY A 337 -10.01 19.79 18.75
N GLY A 338 -9.27 18.84 18.19
CA GLY A 338 -8.55 17.78 18.91
C GLY A 338 -7.38 17.32 18.06
N LEU A 339 -6.15 17.49 18.58
CA LEU A 339 -4.90 17.10 17.92
C LEU A 339 -4.72 15.57 18.03
N GLY A 340 -5.41 14.87 17.14
CA GLY A 340 -5.17 13.49 16.77
C GLY A 340 -5.85 13.29 15.42
N MET A 341 -5.10 13.01 14.35
CA MET A 341 -5.71 12.56 13.10
C MET A 341 -6.21 11.12 13.31
N GLU A 342 -7.26 10.95 14.12
CA GLU A 342 -8.15 9.81 13.96
C GLU A 342 -8.98 10.09 12.72
N PHE A 343 -8.74 9.33 11.66
CA PHE A 343 -9.72 9.17 10.60
C PHE A 343 -10.93 8.45 11.21
N GLU A 344 -11.80 9.19 11.88
CA GLU A 344 -13.15 8.72 12.19
C GLU A 344 -13.93 8.63 10.88
N LEU A 345 -13.74 7.51 10.18
CA LEU A 345 -14.69 7.05 9.18
C LEU A 345 -15.99 6.76 9.95
N GLY A 346 -16.91 7.73 9.94
CA GLY A 346 -18.18 7.62 10.64
C GLY A 346 -18.87 6.29 10.36
N ARG A 347 -19.59 5.75 11.35
CA ARG A 347 -20.31 4.46 11.31
C ARG A 347 -21.38 4.34 10.20
N LYS A 348 -21.54 5.33 9.31
CA LYS A 348 -22.44 5.23 8.17
C LYS A 348 -21.81 4.30 7.12
N ARG A 349 -22.46 3.16 6.87
CA ARG A 349 -22.17 2.25 5.75
C ARG A 349 -22.18 3.06 4.44
N GLY A 350 -21.00 3.40 3.91
CA GLY A 350 -20.83 4.25 2.73
C GLY A 350 -19.54 3.97 1.93
N ARG A 351 -19.71 3.34 0.76
CA ARG A 351 -19.38 3.83 -0.61
C ARG A 351 -18.12 4.65 -0.88
N TYR A 352 -16.99 4.25 -0.32
CA TYR A 352 -15.67 4.68 -0.81
C TYR A 352 -14.77 3.48 -1.00
N GLY A 353 -14.27 3.21 -2.20
CA GLY A 353 -13.31 2.11 -2.39
C GLY A 353 -12.15 2.27 -1.40
N VAL A 354 -11.71 1.16 -0.81
CA VAL A 354 -10.62 1.18 0.16
C VAL A 354 -9.34 1.67 -0.54
N PRO A 355 -8.55 2.59 0.05
CA PRO A 355 -7.29 2.99 -0.55
C PRO A 355 -6.35 1.78 -0.63
N TRP A 356 -6.02 1.41 -1.86
CA TRP A 356 -5.23 0.24 -2.26
C TRP A 356 -3.80 0.20 -1.71
N ILE A 357 -3.31 1.35 -1.24
CA ILE A 357 -1.89 1.60 -0.95
C ILE A 357 -1.74 2.43 0.32
#